data_AF-A0A933E1L4-F1
#
_entry.id   AF-A0A933E1L4-F1
#
_cell.length_a   1.000
_cell.length_b   1.000
_cell.length_c   1.000
_cell.angle_alpha   90.00
_cell.angle_beta   90.00
_cell.angle_gamma   90.00
#
_symmetry.space_group_name_H-M   'P 1'
#
loop_
_entity.id
_entity.type
_entity.pdbx_description
1 polymer ?
#
loop_
_entity_poly.entity_id
_entity_poly.type
_entity_poly.pdbx_seq_one_letter_code
_entity_poly.pdbx_strand_id
1 'polypeptide(L)'
;RRWNDEVAAADAYLLVTPEYNHSVPGVLKNAIDNVFASRGFRNKPMGFIGYSAGIIGGARAVEHLAAIAIEAEAAPLRNTVLLAQVRQAFDEDGWPVNPATDAALAILLDDLAWWGDALRRARAAGELPPASRRRITPRAAIDKTAVTHLHETQ
;
A
#
# COMPACT_ATOMS: atom_id res chain seq x y z
N ARG A 1 10.00 18.87 -4.48
CA ARG A 1 8.96 19.62 -3.72
C ARG A 1 7.60 19.33 -4.34
N ARG A 2 7.28 19.83 -5.55
CA ARG A 2 6.01 19.54 -6.26
C ARG A 2 5.58 18.05 -6.24
N TRP A 3 6.47 17.13 -6.60
CA TRP A 3 6.19 15.68 -6.53
C TRP A 3 5.73 15.21 -5.14
N ASN A 4 6.48 15.58 -4.10
CA ASN A 4 6.14 15.18 -2.73
C ASN A 4 4.81 15.79 -2.27
N ASP A 5 4.50 17.01 -2.71
CA ASP A 5 3.24 17.69 -2.39
C ASP A 5 2.06 17.00 -3.09
N GLU A 6 2.21 16.62 -4.36
CA GLU A 6 1.22 15.85 -5.12
C GLU A 6 0.97 14.48 -4.49
N VAL A 7 2.04 13.74 -4.16
CA VAL A 7 1.91 12.46 -3.48
C VAL A 7 1.26 12.65 -2.11
N ALA A 8 1.66 13.67 -1.33
CA ALA A 8 1.11 13.93 -0.01
C ALA A 8 -0.37 14.37 -0.03
N ALA A 9 -0.88 14.88 -1.15
CA ALA A 9 -2.29 15.27 -1.27
C ALA A 9 -3.24 14.07 -1.40
N ALA A 10 -2.76 12.91 -1.84
CA ALA A 10 -3.59 11.73 -2.02
C ALA A 10 -4.02 11.10 -0.69
N ASP A 11 -5.23 10.52 -0.65
CA ASP A 11 -5.77 9.84 0.53
C ASP A 11 -5.48 8.35 0.58
N ALA A 12 -5.12 7.75 -0.56
CA ALA A 12 -4.84 6.33 -0.77
C ALA A 12 -3.93 6.16 -2.00
N TYR A 13 -3.23 5.02 -2.09
CA TYR A 13 -2.32 4.74 -3.20
C TYR A 13 -2.54 3.34 -3.78
N LEU A 14 -2.46 3.22 -5.09
CA LEU A 14 -2.40 1.95 -5.81
C LEU A 14 -1.09 1.91 -6.59
N LEU A 15 -0.17 1.03 -6.21
CA LEU A 15 1.13 0.90 -6.86
C LEU A 15 1.09 -0.27 -7.83
N VAL A 16 1.47 -0.01 -9.08
CA VAL A 16 1.65 -1.03 -10.11
C VAL A 16 3.14 -1.25 -10.31
N THR A 17 3.62 -2.48 -10.13
CA THR A 17 5.05 -2.79 -10.17
C THR A 17 5.35 -4.06 -10.97
N PRO A 18 6.35 -4.02 -11.86
CA PRO A 18 6.96 -5.25 -12.34
C PRO A 18 7.77 -5.92 -11.22
N GLU A 19 8.02 -7.22 -11.35
CA GLU A 19 9.07 -7.91 -10.60
C GLU A 19 10.37 -7.98 -11.41
N TYR A 20 11.41 -7.32 -10.90
CA TYR A 20 12.75 -7.35 -11.44
C TYR A 20 13.68 -8.09 -10.48
N ASN A 21 14.27 -9.19 -10.94
CA ASN A 21 15.23 -10.00 -10.19
C ASN A 21 14.73 -10.34 -8.77
N HIS A 22 13.50 -10.85 -8.66
CA HIS A 22 12.84 -11.18 -7.38
C HIS A 22 12.59 -9.98 -6.44
N SER A 23 12.49 -8.76 -6.97
CA SER A 23 12.22 -7.58 -6.14
C SER A 23 11.49 -6.47 -6.91
N VAL A 24 11.26 -5.36 -6.22
CA VAL A 24 10.75 -4.11 -6.80
C VAL A 24 11.81 -3.43 -7.67
N PRO A 25 11.43 -2.63 -8.68
CA PRO A 25 12.37 -1.82 -9.45
C PRO A 25 13.08 -0.80 -8.57
N GLY A 26 14.38 -0.61 -8.79
CA GLY A 26 15.17 0.38 -8.04
C GLY A 26 14.63 1.81 -8.16
N VAL A 27 14.06 2.17 -9.32
CA VAL A 27 13.42 3.47 -9.54
C VAL A 27 12.18 3.67 -8.68
N LEU A 28 11.38 2.61 -8.47
CA LEU A 28 10.20 2.67 -7.60
C LEU A 28 10.62 2.84 -6.14
N LYS A 29 11.63 2.08 -5.69
CA LYS A 29 12.16 2.22 -4.33
C LYS A 29 12.71 3.63 -4.08
N ASN A 30 13.46 4.19 -5.03
CA ASN A 30 13.98 5.56 -4.93
C ASN A 30 12.84 6.60 -4.84
N ALA A 31 11.79 6.45 -5.66
CA ALA A 31 10.63 7.34 -5.59
C ALA A 31 9.95 7.30 -4.21
N ILE A 32 9.81 6.12 -3.61
CA ILE A 32 9.26 5.95 -2.26
C ILE A 32 10.17 6.61 -1.21
N ASP A 33 11.48 6.37 -1.29
CA ASP A 33 12.46 6.94 -0.34
C ASP A 33 12.48 8.47 -0.37
N ASN A 34 12.26 9.07 -1.54
CA ASN A 34 12.17 10.53 -1.68
C ASN A 34 10.96 11.14 -0.95
N VAL A 35 9.82 10.45 -0.98
CA VAL A 35 8.57 10.88 -0.33
C VAL A 35 8.58 10.55 1.16
N PHE A 36 9.29 9.49 1.58
CA PHE A 36 9.42 9.12 2.99
C PHE A 36 9.90 10.30 3.85
N ALA A 37 10.86 11.08 3.34
CA ALA A 37 11.37 12.26 4.02
C ALA A 37 10.29 13.33 4.31
N SER A 38 9.27 13.45 3.45
CA SER A 38 8.12 14.34 3.66
C SER A 38 6.94 13.66 4.35
N ARG A 39 7.05 12.36 4.68
CA ARG A 39 5.98 11.54 5.29
C ARG A 39 4.70 11.50 4.46
N GLY A 40 4.82 11.60 3.13
CA GLY A 40 3.67 11.72 2.25
C GLY A 40 2.70 10.54 2.33
N PHE A 41 3.20 9.35 2.66
CA PHE A 41 2.41 8.11 2.76
C PHE A 41 1.83 7.83 4.16
N ARG A 42 2.20 8.64 5.16
CA ARG A 42 1.91 8.36 6.56
C ARG A 42 0.41 8.20 6.81
N ASN A 43 0.05 7.13 7.54
CA ASN A 43 -1.32 6.82 7.94
C ASN A 43 -2.30 6.74 6.75
N LYS A 44 -1.83 6.35 5.56
CA LYS A 44 -2.66 6.21 4.34
C LYS A 44 -2.56 4.77 3.80
N PRO A 45 -3.65 4.23 3.24
CA PRO A 45 -3.64 2.87 2.72
C PRO A 45 -2.91 2.78 1.38
N MET A 46 -2.33 1.61 1.13
CA MET A 46 -1.59 1.31 -0.08
C MET A 46 -1.94 -0.09 -0.62
N GLY A 47 -2.53 -0.14 -1.80
CA GLY A 47 -2.81 -1.36 -2.55
C GLY A 47 -1.74 -1.64 -3.61
N PHE A 48 -1.64 -2.89 -4.05
CA PHE A 48 -0.58 -3.33 -4.97
C PHE A 48 -1.10 -4.16 -6.14
N ILE A 49 -0.55 -3.88 -7.31
CA ILE A 49 -0.64 -4.71 -8.50
C ILE A 49 0.78 -5.14 -8.89
N GLY A 50 1.05 -6.43 -8.79
CA GLY A 50 2.28 -7.03 -9.28
C GLY A 50 2.10 -7.53 -10.72
N TYR A 51 3.16 -7.48 -11.50
CA TYR A 51 3.20 -8.20 -12.78
C TYR A 51 4.58 -8.75 -13.10
N SER A 52 4.63 -9.83 -13.88
CA SER A 52 5.88 -10.32 -14.44
C SER A 52 5.66 -11.13 -15.71
N ALA A 53 6.73 -11.39 -16.46
CA ALA A 53 6.68 -12.32 -17.58
C ALA A 53 6.53 -13.79 -17.14
N GLY A 54 6.76 -14.10 -15.86
CA GLY A 54 6.67 -15.45 -15.32
C GLY A 54 5.30 -15.75 -14.70
N ILE A 55 5.14 -17.00 -14.26
CA ILE A 55 3.87 -17.52 -13.70
C ILE A 55 3.49 -16.93 -12.33
N ILE A 56 4.45 -16.34 -11.60
CA ILE A 56 4.24 -15.80 -10.25
C ILE A 56 3.58 -14.42 -10.27
N GLY A 57 3.58 -13.74 -11.43
CA GLY A 57 2.85 -12.47 -11.61
C GLY A 57 3.29 -11.33 -10.71
N GLY A 58 4.54 -11.36 -10.23
CA GLY A 58 5.14 -10.29 -9.44
C GLY A 58 4.91 -10.36 -7.93
N ALA A 59 4.46 -11.51 -7.41
CA ALA A 59 4.17 -11.68 -5.99
C ALA A 59 5.33 -11.25 -5.06
N ARG A 60 6.58 -11.54 -5.43
CA ARG A 60 7.73 -11.23 -4.57
C ARG A 60 8.02 -9.74 -4.51
N ALA A 61 7.85 -9.05 -5.64
CA ALA A 61 7.92 -7.60 -5.66
C ALA A 61 6.84 -6.99 -4.75
N VAL A 62 5.63 -7.53 -4.77
CA VAL A 62 4.53 -7.09 -3.89
C VAL A 62 4.82 -7.37 -2.41
N GLU A 63 5.36 -8.54 -2.07
CA GLU A 63 5.78 -8.87 -0.70
C GLU A 63 6.85 -7.89 -0.17
N HIS A 64 7.88 -7.61 -0.97
CA HIS A 64 8.89 -6.61 -0.63
C HIS A 64 8.28 -5.21 -0.50
N LEU A 65 7.38 -4.84 -1.41
CA LEU A 65 6.74 -3.54 -1.42
C LEU A 65 5.83 -3.34 -0.21
N ALA A 66 5.15 -4.38 0.27
CA ALA A 66 4.36 -4.33 1.50
C ALA A 66 5.24 -4.03 2.73
N ALA A 67 6.41 -4.67 2.85
CA ALA A 67 7.37 -4.37 3.91
C ALA A 67 7.91 -2.93 3.81
N ILE A 68 8.23 -2.47 2.59
CA ILE A 68 8.66 -1.09 2.33
C ILE A 68 7.55 -0.09 2.70
N ALA A 69 6.29 -0.40 2.39
CA ALA A 69 5.15 0.46 2.70
C ALA A 69 4.95 0.64 4.21
N ILE A 70 5.16 -0.42 5.00
CA ILE A 70 5.14 -0.35 6.48
C ILE A 70 6.22 0.61 6.97
N GLU A 71 7.46 0.48 6.48
CA GLU A 71 8.55 1.39 6.84
C GLU A 71 8.24 2.83 6.40
N ALA A 72 7.61 2.99 5.25
CA ALA A 72 7.14 4.29 4.75
C ALA A 72 5.94 4.87 5.53
N GLU A 73 5.51 4.20 6.61
CA GLU A 73 4.41 4.56 7.50
C GLU A 73 3.03 4.53 6.83
N ALA A 74 2.90 3.83 5.70
CA ALA A 74 1.63 3.52 5.06
C ALA A 74 0.96 2.29 5.70
N ALA A 75 -0.29 2.04 5.31
CA ALA A 75 -1.05 0.84 5.68
C ALA A 75 -1.23 -0.06 4.44
N PRO A 76 -0.35 -1.05 4.21
CA PRO A 76 -0.51 -1.96 3.07
C PRO A 76 -1.79 -2.80 3.21
N LEU A 77 -2.47 -3.02 2.09
CA LEU A 77 -3.66 -3.86 2.02
C LEU A 77 -3.31 -5.34 1.85
N ARG A 78 -4.25 -6.20 2.25
CA ARG A 78 -4.15 -7.67 2.15
C ARG A 78 -4.29 -8.16 0.72
N ASN A 79 -5.36 -7.73 0.04
CA ASN A 79 -5.67 -8.20 -1.31
C ASN A 79 -4.78 -7.47 -2.32
N THR A 80 -4.36 -8.19 -3.36
CA THR A 80 -3.46 -7.69 -4.40
C THR A 80 -3.83 -8.33 -5.73
N VAL A 81 -3.48 -7.67 -6.84
CA VAL A 81 -3.67 -8.22 -8.19
C VAL A 81 -2.30 -8.68 -8.70
N LEU A 82 -2.21 -9.92 -9.17
CA LEU A 82 -0.98 -10.48 -9.73
C LEU A 82 -1.20 -10.86 -11.18
N LEU A 83 -0.47 -10.21 -12.09
CA LEU A 83 -0.56 -10.46 -13.52
C LEU A 83 0.60 -11.35 -13.97
N ALA A 84 0.33 -12.66 -13.97
CA ALA A 84 1.24 -13.66 -14.52
C ALA A 84 1.29 -13.58 -16.04
N GLN A 85 2.46 -13.92 -16.62
CA GLN A 85 2.65 -13.94 -18.08
C GLN A 85 2.14 -12.65 -18.74
N VAL A 86 2.57 -11.49 -18.23
CA VAL A 86 1.98 -10.18 -18.57
C VAL A 86 1.88 -9.88 -20.07
N ARG A 87 2.75 -10.47 -20.90
CA ARG A 87 2.74 -10.27 -22.36
C ARG A 87 1.53 -10.92 -23.04
N GLN A 88 0.89 -11.88 -22.39
CA GLN A 88 -0.31 -12.58 -22.85
C GLN A 88 -1.53 -12.27 -21.95
N ALA A 89 -1.37 -11.42 -20.94
CA ALA A 89 -2.40 -11.15 -19.95
C ALA A 89 -3.50 -10.21 -20.46
N PHE A 90 -3.31 -9.59 -21.62
CA PHE A 90 -4.21 -8.59 -22.19
C PHE A 90 -4.56 -8.93 -23.64
N ASP A 91 -5.79 -8.60 -24.06
CA ASP A 91 -6.23 -8.69 -25.45
C ASP A 91 -5.76 -7.49 -26.29
N GLU A 92 -6.20 -7.41 -27.55
CA GLU A 92 -5.83 -6.35 -28.49
C GLU A 92 -6.36 -4.97 -28.08
N ASP A 93 -7.43 -4.93 -27.28
CA ASP A 93 -8.04 -3.70 -26.75
C ASP A 93 -7.41 -3.28 -25.40
N GLY A 94 -6.50 -4.09 -24.87
CA GLY A 94 -5.79 -3.85 -23.60
C GLY A 94 -6.57 -4.30 -22.36
N TRP A 95 -7.60 -5.14 -22.52
CA TRP A 95 -8.36 -5.69 -21.40
C TRP A 95 -7.76 -6.99 -20.89
N PRO A 96 -7.78 -7.25 -19.57
CA PRO A 96 -7.31 -8.52 -19.02
C PRO A 96 -8.08 -9.70 -19.60
N VAL A 97 -7.37 -10.69 -20.14
CA VAL A 97 -7.99 -11.89 -20.72
C VAL A 97 -8.54 -12.84 -19.66
N ASN A 98 -8.05 -12.74 -18.42
CA ASN A 98 -8.48 -13.57 -17.31
C ASN A 98 -9.58 -12.85 -16.50
N PRO A 99 -10.83 -13.35 -16.47
CA PRO A 99 -11.91 -12.73 -15.70
C PRO A 99 -11.62 -12.63 -14.19
N ALA A 100 -10.77 -13.51 -13.64
CA ALA A 100 -10.37 -13.44 -12.25
C ALA A 100 -9.53 -12.20 -11.93
N THR A 101 -8.85 -11.61 -12.94
CA THR A 101 -8.12 -10.35 -12.77
C THR A 101 -9.07 -9.20 -12.48
N ASP A 102 -10.20 -9.13 -13.18
CA ASP A 102 -11.21 -8.09 -12.97
C ASP A 102 -11.86 -8.22 -11.58
N ALA A 103 -12.23 -9.45 -11.19
CA ALA A 103 -12.75 -9.73 -9.86
C ALA A 103 -11.76 -9.36 -8.74
N ALA A 104 -10.47 -9.70 -8.91
CA ALA A 104 -9.44 -9.34 -7.94
C ALA A 104 -9.20 -7.82 -7.87
N LEU A 105 -9.27 -7.13 -9.01
CA LEU A 105 -9.16 -5.67 -9.07
C LEU A 105 -10.35 -5.00 -8.37
N ALA A 106 -11.57 -5.47 -8.60
CA ALA A 106 -12.76 -4.96 -7.93
C ALA A 106 -12.62 -5.07 -6.40
N ILE A 107 -12.22 -6.24 -5.88
CA ILE A 107 -11.98 -6.46 -4.45
C ILE A 107 -10.91 -5.51 -3.91
N LEU A 108 -9.78 -5.35 -4.63
CA LEU A 108 -8.71 -4.44 -4.22
C LEU A 108 -9.19 -2.98 -4.17
N LEU A 109 -9.98 -2.55 -5.15
CA LEU A 109 -10.50 -1.20 -5.21
C LEU A 109 -11.53 -0.94 -4.11
N ASP A 110 -12.41 -1.90 -3.81
CA ASP A 110 -13.35 -1.82 -2.69
C ASP A 110 -12.62 -1.68 -1.35
N ASP A 111 -11.61 -2.52 -1.11
CA ASP A 111 -10.76 -2.44 0.08
C ASP A 111 -10.07 -1.08 0.18
N LEU A 112 -9.47 -0.61 -0.92
CA LEU A 112 -8.74 0.66 -0.96
C LEU A 112 -9.66 1.86 -0.74
N ALA A 113 -10.87 1.84 -1.30
CA ALA A 113 -11.88 2.87 -1.09
C ALA A 113 -12.33 2.91 0.37
N TRP A 114 -12.65 1.75 0.95
CA TRP A 114 -13.08 1.65 2.35
C TRP A 114 -11.99 2.13 3.32
N TRP A 115 -10.77 1.62 3.18
CA TRP A 115 -9.64 2.04 4.02
C TRP A 115 -9.24 3.49 3.79
N GLY A 116 -9.33 3.97 2.54
CA GLY A 116 -9.05 5.36 2.17
C GLY A 116 -9.95 6.31 2.94
N ASP A 117 -11.26 6.05 2.90
CA ASP A 117 -12.25 6.84 3.63
C ASP A 117 -12.09 6.74 5.16
N ALA A 118 -11.90 5.53 5.70
CA ALA A 118 -11.69 5.31 7.13
C ALA A 118 -10.46 6.08 7.66
N LEU A 119 -9.31 5.92 7.01
CA LEU A 119 -8.08 6.57 7.44
C LEU A 119 -8.08 8.08 7.17
N ARG A 120 -8.73 8.55 6.11
CA ARG A 120 -8.96 9.99 5.86
C ARG A 120 -9.73 10.64 7.01
N ARG A 121 -10.85 10.03 7.44
CA ARG A 121 -11.60 10.52 8.61
C ARG A 121 -10.77 10.53 9.88
N ALA A 122 -9.98 9.48 10.12
CA ALA A 122 -9.08 9.41 11.27
C ALA A 122 -8.03 10.54 11.25
N ARG A 123 -7.39 10.78 10.10
CA ARG A 123 -6.43 11.89 9.93
C ARG A 123 -7.09 13.25 10.16
N ALA A 124 -8.31 13.45 9.67
CA ALA A 124 -9.08 14.70 9.87
C ALA A 124 -9.45 14.95 11.34
N ALA A 125 -9.70 13.88 12.13
CA ALA A 125 -9.95 13.97 13.57
C ALA A 125 -8.66 14.17 14.40
N GLY A 126 -7.49 13.99 13.78
CA GLY A 126 -6.19 14.17 14.39
C GLY A 126 -5.19 13.13 13.90
N GLU A 127 -4.09 13.59 13.32
CA GLU A 127 -3.08 12.68 12.79
C GLU A 127 -2.28 12.00 13.92
N LEU A 128 -2.06 10.70 13.79
CA LEU A 128 -1.15 9.95 14.66
C LEU A 128 0.30 10.31 14.29
N PRO A 129 1.09 10.99 15.16
CA PRO A 129 2.45 11.40 14.84
C PRO A 129 3.44 10.22 14.89
N PRO A 130 4.64 10.35 14.29
CA PRO A 130 5.64 9.28 14.24
C PRO A 130 6.03 8.78 15.61
N ALA A 131 6.44 7.51 15.66
CA ALA A 131 6.95 6.91 16.90
C ALA A 131 8.09 7.76 17.50
N SER A 132 8.99 8.30 16.67
CA SER A 132 10.07 9.19 17.08
C SER A 132 9.59 10.48 17.75
N ARG A 133 8.45 11.05 17.34
CA ARG A 133 7.84 12.23 17.98
C ARG A 133 6.98 11.87 19.19
N ARG A 134 6.41 10.66 19.25
CA ARG A 134 5.57 10.18 20.37
C ARG A 134 6.37 9.91 21.65
N ARG A 135 7.67 9.62 21.55
CA ARG A 135 8.53 9.35 22.73
C ARG A 135 8.91 10.61 23.54
N ILE A 136 8.75 11.81 22.95
CA ILE A 136 9.33 13.06 23.49
C ILE A 136 8.27 13.92 24.21
N THR A 137 6.98 13.63 24.06
CA THR A 137 5.90 14.45 24.65
C THR A 137 4.81 13.56 25.27
N PRO A 138 4.51 13.69 26.58
CA PRO A 138 3.36 13.02 27.17
C PRO A 138 2.09 13.59 26.56
N ARG A 139 1.30 12.77 25.87
CA ARG A 139 -0.02 13.18 25.33
C ARG A 139 -1.13 12.55 26.16
N ALA A 140 -2.30 13.19 26.14
CA ALA A 140 -3.56 12.53 26.45
C ALA A 140 -3.63 11.20 25.69
N ALA A 141 -3.87 10.12 26.44
CA ALA A 141 -3.88 8.76 25.93
C ALA A 141 -4.80 8.68 24.71
N ILE A 142 -4.32 8.07 23.63
CA ILE A 142 -5.25 7.54 22.64
C ILE A 142 -6.09 6.53 23.40
N ASP A 143 -7.40 6.59 23.25
CA ASP A 143 -8.27 5.60 23.86
C ASP A 143 -7.89 4.20 23.33
N LYS A 144 -7.22 3.42 24.19
CA LYS A 144 -6.77 2.06 23.87
C LYS A 144 -7.84 1.02 24.19
N THR A 145 -9.02 1.42 24.68
CA THR A 145 -10.08 0.47 25.06
C THR A 145 -10.58 -0.37 23.88
N ALA A 146 -10.39 0.09 22.65
CA ALA A 146 -10.69 -0.67 21.44
C ALA A 146 -9.65 -1.77 21.11
N VAL A 147 -8.51 -1.85 21.81
CA VAL A 147 -7.50 -2.90 21.60
C VAL A 147 -7.85 -4.10 22.48
N THR A 148 -8.43 -5.13 21.88
CA THR A 148 -8.67 -6.40 22.58
C THR A 148 -7.38 -7.20 22.62
N HIS A 149 -6.92 -7.55 23.83
CA HIS A 149 -5.81 -8.47 24.02
C HIS A 149 -6.29 -9.90 23.81
N LEU A 150 -5.95 -10.50 22.67
CA LEU A 150 -6.12 -11.93 22.45
C LEU A 150 -4.96 -12.66 23.15
N HIS A 151 -5.23 -13.24 24.32
CA HIS A 151 -4.35 -14.26 24.90
C HIS A 151 -4.76 -15.61 24.33
N GLU A 152 -3.85 -16.31 23.69
CA GLU A 152 -4.03 -17.72 23.35
C GLU A 152 -4.18 -18.51 24.65
N THR A 153 -5.41 -18.89 24.97
CA THR A 153 -5.66 -20.05 25.83
C THR A 153 -5.55 -21.29 24.95
N GLN A 154 -4.37 -21.90 24.95
CA GLN A 154 -4.21 -23.33 24.73
C GLN A 154 -3.87 -24.00 26.05
#